data_AF-A0A0F9KTN1-F1
#
_entry.id   AF-A0A0F9KTN1-F1
#
_cell.length_a   1.000
_cell.length_b   1.000
_cell.length_c   1.000
_cell.angle_alpha   90.00
_cell.angle_beta   90.00
_cell.angle_gamma   90.00
#
_symmetry.space_group_name_H-M   'P 1'
#
loop_
_entity.id
_entity.type
_entity.pdbx_description
1 polymer ?
#
loop_
_entity_poly.entity_id
_entity_poly.type
_entity_poly.pdbx_seq_one_letter_code
_entity_poly.pdbx_strand_id
1 'polypeptide(L)'
;MTDKHSYSFFGQKVGIIVQSSSKSEPFIFFKLIKAKNDGTWEKPSKGEGKTIKFSIGEMACILRVLTNKTNTWSSYHSYKDNKTQISFKWEEGEKGKLWIHITPYSKVLDYSQSKIMEMLLAHILEEKIEFATIGFVKIVKNKEVSNSLVDVGDNLKIVEEHIGANASGNKNSETRRLKGEIKGDTEKGILIKLTSGEEQWFPKSSVHTIDDEPQLFDIDLWVLKKNKIVT
;
A
#
# COMPACT_ATOMS: atom_id res chain seq x y z
N MET A 1 13.04 -14.54 6.57
CA MET A 1 11.60 -14.23 6.53
C MET A 1 11.05 -14.56 5.16
N THR A 2 9.84 -15.11 5.09
CA THR A 2 9.17 -15.47 3.83
C THR A 2 8.47 -14.23 3.26
N ASP A 3 8.39 -14.11 1.93
CA ASP A 3 7.69 -12.98 1.28
C ASP A 3 6.15 -13.12 1.35
N LYS A 4 5.67 -14.35 1.53
CA LYS A 4 4.26 -14.71 1.43
C LYS A 4 3.79 -15.43 2.69
N HIS A 5 2.55 -15.18 3.06
CA HIS A 5 1.87 -15.88 4.15
C HIS A 5 0.51 -16.39 3.68
N SER A 6 0.15 -17.59 4.12
CA SER A 6 -1.16 -18.17 3.86
C SER A 6 -1.53 -19.10 5.01
N TYR A 7 -2.55 -18.76 5.77
CA TYR A 7 -3.05 -19.58 6.87
C TYR A 7 -4.57 -19.67 6.85
N SER A 8 -5.10 -20.85 7.19
CA SER A 8 -6.52 -21.15 7.05
C SER A 8 -7.18 -21.48 8.39
N PHE A 9 -8.29 -20.80 8.68
CA PHE A 9 -9.14 -21.01 9.83
C PHE A 9 -10.44 -21.68 9.37
N PHE A 10 -10.46 -23.01 9.40
CA PHE A 10 -11.66 -23.78 9.05
C PHE A 10 -12.57 -23.99 10.26
N GLY A 11 -13.86 -24.10 9.98
CA GLY A 11 -14.88 -24.60 10.90
C GLY A 11 -15.84 -25.51 10.14
N GLN A 12 -16.97 -25.86 10.76
CA GLN A 12 -17.91 -26.80 10.16
C GLN A 12 -18.57 -26.28 8.86
N LYS A 13 -18.88 -24.97 8.80
CA LYS A 13 -19.64 -24.38 7.67
C LYS A 13 -18.93 -23.25 6.93
N VAL A 14 -17.93 -22.62 7.54
CA VAL A 14 -17.24 -21.45 7.00
C VAL A 14 -15.74 -21.58 7.24
N GLY A 15 -14.95 -21.25 6.23
CA GLY A 15 -13.50 -21.11 6.28
C GLY A 15 -13.07 -19.69 5.96
N ILE A 16 -12.06 -19.20 6.68
CA ILE A 16 -11.38 -17.94 6.40
C ILE A 16 -9.92 -18.26 6.11
N ILE A 17 -9.40 -17.79 4.99
CA ILE A 17 -7.98 -17.93 4.61
C ILE A 17 -7.38 -16.53 4.61
N VAL A 18 -6.40 -16.31 5.48
CA VAL A 18 -5.63 -15.06 5.56
C VAL A 18 -4.43 -15.21 4.64
N GLN A 19 -4.32 -14.32 3.65
CA GLN A 19 -3.27 -14.37 2.64
C GLN A 19 -2.54 -13.02 2.52
N SER A 20 -1.22 -13.07 2.55
CA SER A 20 -0.31 -11.98 2.22
C SER A 20 0.50 -12.38 0.98
N SER A 21 0.32 -11.67 -0.13
CA SER A 21 0.91 -12.00 -1.45
C SER A 21 2.36 -11.55 -1.63
N SER A 22 2.75 -10.45 -1.00
CA SER A 22 4.14 -9.98 -0.92
C SER A 22 4.28 -9.00 0.24
N LYS A 23 5.39 -9.04 0.97
CA LYS A 23 5.68 -8.11 2.08
C LYS A 23 5.73 -6.64 1.65
N SER A 24 6.02 -6.38 0.38
CA SER A 24 6.08 -5.04 -0.22
C SER A 24 4.72 -4.46 -0.62
N GLU A 25 3.64 -5.26 -0.57
CA GLU A 25 2.29 -4.78 -0.83
C GLU A 25 1.60 -4.36 0.48
N PRO A 26 1.03 -3.13 0.58
CA PRO A 26 0.48 -2.57 1.82
C PRO A 26 -0.94 -3.07 2.11
N PHE A 27 -1.20 -4.36 1.88
CA PHE A 27 -2.50 -4.99 2.12
C PHE A 27 -2.37 -6.51 2.30
N ILE A 28 -3.45 -7.10 2.81
CA ILE A 28 -3.67 -8.55 2.83
C ILE A 28 -5.05 -8.88 2.27
N PHE A 29 -5.29 -10.17 2.03
CA PHE A 29 -6.59 -10.68 1.62
C PHE A 29 -7.15 -11.64 2.65
N PHE A 30 -8.45 -11.54 2.93
CA PHE A 30 -9.22 -12.61 3.54
C PHE A 30 -10.06 -13.25 2.45
N LYS A 31 -9.87 -14.55 2.23
CA LYS A 31 -10.73 -15.36 1.36
C LYS A 31 -11.70 -16.14 2.22
N LEU A 32 -12.98 -16.02 1.92
CA LEU A 32 -14.07 -16.65 2.65
C LEU A 32 -14.75 -17.68 1.76
N ILE A 33 -14.96 -18.86 2.32
CA ILE A 33 -15.62 -19.98 1.65
C ILE A 33 -16.60 -20.67 2.61
N LYS A 34 -17.66 -21.24 2.07
CA LYS A 34 -18.64 -22.06 2.79
C LYS A 34 -18.61 -23.52 2.38
N ALA A 35 -18.96 -24.40 3.30
CA ALA A 35 -19.32 -25.77 2.98
C ALA A 35 -20.68 -25.76 2.27
N LYS A 36 -20.78 -26.54 1.19
CA LYS A 36 -22.00 -26.75 0.42
C LYS A 36 -22.78 -27.95 0.97
N ASN A 37 -24.04 -28.07 0.56
CA ASN A 37 -24.91 -29.15 0.98
C ASN A 37 -24.44 -30.54 0.51
N ASP A 38 -23.63 -30.59 -0.56
CA ASP A 38 -23.03 -31.83 -1.08
C ASP A 38 -21.76 -32.26 -0.33
N GLY A 39 -21.39 -31.56 0.76
CA GLY A 39 -20.19 -31.83 1.54
C GLY A 39 -18.90 -31.25 0.95
N THR A 40 -18.94 -30.65 -0.24
CA THR A 40 -17.80 -29.95 -0.83
C THR A 40 -17.70 -28.51 -0.33
N TRP A 41 -16.55 -27.87 -0.51
CA TRP A 41 -16.38 -26.44 -0.21
C TRP A 41 -16.53 -25.58 -1.46
N GLU A 42 -17.01 -24.35 -1.29
CA GLU A 42 -16.88 -23.30 -2.30
C GLU A 42 -15.44 -23.20 -2.82
N LYS A 43 -15.29 -23.09 -4.14
CA LYS A 43 -14.00 -23.03 -4.82
C LYS A 43 -13.79 -21.63 -5.42
N PRO A 44 -12.83 -20.84 -4.91
CA PRO A 44 -12.47 -19.55 -5.50
C PRO A 44 -12.08 -19.63 -6.98
N SER A 45 -11.50 -20.77 -7.41
CA SER A 45 -11.19 -21.00 -8.83
C SER A 45 -12.41 -21.10 -9.74
N LYS A 46 -13.60 -21.29 -9.20
CA LYS A 46 -14.88 -21.29 -9.91
C LYS A 46 -15.67 -19.98 -9.72
N GLY A 47 -15.05 -18.95 -9.15
CA GLY A 47 -15.72 -17.69 -8.82
C GLY A 47 -16.64 -17.77 -7.59
N GLU A 48 -16.58 -18.85 -6.82
CA GLU A 48 -17.32 -19.00 -5.57
C GLU A 48 -16.55 -18.43 -4.38
N GLY A 49 -17.23 -18.17 -3.28
CA GLY A 49 -16.61 -17.53 -2.13
C GLY A 49 -16.60 -15.99 -2.23
N LYS A 50 -15.89 -15.35 -1.32
CA LYS A 50 -15.66 -13.90 -1.35
C LYS A 50 -14.23 -13.59 -0.95
N THR A 51 -13.59 -12.65 -1.64
CA THR A 51 -12.26 -12.16 -1.29
C THR A 51 -12.37 -10.69 -0.89
N ILE A 52 -11.86 -10.35 0.29
CA ILE A 52 -11.82 -8.99 0.82
C ILE A 52 -10.38 -8.57 1.01
N LYS A 53 -10.04 -7.37 0.54
CA LYS A 53 -8.71 -6.77 0.68
C LYS A 53 -8.72 -5.84 1.89
N PHE A 54 -7.79 -6.04 2.83
CA PHE A 54 -7.61 -5.18 3.99
C PHE A 54 -6.32 -4.38 3.86
N SER A 55 -6.42 -3.07 4.04
CA SER A 55 -5.28 -2.15 4.10
C SER A 55 -4.52 -2.25 5.43
N ILE A 56 -3.32 -1.66 5.51
CA ILE A 56 -2.54 -1.52 6.77
C ILE A 56 -3.37 -0.92 7.90
N GLY A 57 -4.14 0.14 7.63
CA GLY A 57 -4.98 0.78 8.65
C GLY A 57 -6.09 -0.14 9.17
N GLU A 58 -6.69 -0.95 8.30
CA GLU A 58 -7.71 -1.91 8.71
C GLU A 58 -7.11 -3.10 9.45
N MET A 59 -5.91 -3.56 9.07
CA MET A 59 -5.17 -4.57 9.84
C MET A 59 -4.92 -4.08 11.27
N ALA A 60 -4.49 -2.83 11.45
CA ALA A 60 -4.33 -2.23 12.77
C ALA A 60 -5.65 -2.14 13.55
N CYS A 61 -6.76 -1.79 12.89
CA CYS A 61 -8.08 -1.77 13.52
C CYS A 61 -8.54 -3.16 13.99
N ILE A 62 -8.32 -4.19 13.15
CA ILE A 62 -8.63 -5.59 13.49
C ILE A 62 -7.77 -6.06 14.66
N LEU A 63 -6.46 -5.74 14.66
CA LEU A 63 -5.57 -6.04 15.78
C LEU A 63 -6.01 -5.36 17.08
N ARG A 64 -6.57 -4.15 17.02
CA ARG A 64 -7.14 -3.49 18.20
C ARG A 64 -8.28 -4.30 18.82
N VAL A 65 -9.09 -4.99 18.01
CA VAL A 65 -10.10 -5.93 18.51
C VAL A 65 -9.42 -7.18 19.08
N LEU A 66 -8.52 -7.82 18.32
CA LEU A 66 -7.86 -9.07 18.72
C LEU A 66 -7.08 -8.95 20.04
N THR A 67 -6.48 -7.77 20.29
CA THR A 67 -5.73 -7.46 21.52
C THR A 67 -6.63 -6.96 22.66
N ASN A 68 -7.96 -7.07 22.55
CA ASN A 68 -8.95 -6.62 23.54
C ASN A 68 -8.87 -5.13 23.90
N LYS A 69 -8.25 -4.30 23.05
CA LYS A 69 -8.24 -2.83 23.23
C LYS A 69 -9.58 -2.19 22.87
N THR A 70 -10.42 -2.90 22.11
CA THR A 70 -11.83 -2.58 21.85
C THR A 70 -12.62 -3.87 21.68
N ASN A 71 -13.88 -3.89 22.12
CA ASN A 71 -14.73 -5.09 22.01
C ASN A 71 -15.22 -5.32 20.58
N THR A 72 -15.24 -4.28 19.75
CA THR A 72 -15.72 -4.37 18.37
C THR A 72 -15.06 -3.36 17.44
N TRP A 73 -15.07 -3.70 16.15
CA TRP A 73 -14.79 -2.82 15.02
C TRP A 73 -15.67 -3.25 13.84
N SER A 74 -16.09 -2.29 13.01
CA SER A 74 -16.81 -2.58 11.77
C SER A 74 -16.46 -1.58 10.67
N SER A 75 -16.65 -1.99 9.43
CA SER A 75 -16.41 -1.19 8.23
C SER A 75 -17.31 -1.68 7.07
N TYR A 76 -17.32 -0.92 5.98
CA TYR A 76 -17.99 -1.30 4.74
C TYR A 76 -17.04 -1.17 3.57
N HIS A 77 -16.98 -2.19 2.73
CA HIS A 77 -16.34 -2.11 1.41
C HIS A 77 -17.42 -2.02 0.34
N SER A 78 -17.30 -1.03 -0.52
CA SER A 78 -18.17 -0.87 -1.68
C SER A 78 -17.38 -1.15 -2.95
N TYR A 79 -17.90 -2.04 -3.78
CA TYR A 79 -17.34 -2.29 -5.12
C TYR A 79 -18.49 -2.39 -6.12
N LYS A 80 -18.51 -1.47 -7.09
CA LYS A 80 -19.69 -1.22 -7.93
C LYS A 80 -20.91 -0.98 -7.02
N ASP A 81 -22.02 -1.68 -7.27
CA ASP A 81 -23.26 -1.55 -6.48
C ASP A 81 -23.31 -2.50 -5.27
N ASN A 82 -22.26 -3.30 -5.04
CA ASN A 82 -22.23 -4.25 -3.93
C ASN A 82 -21.53 -3.65 -2.72
N LYS A 83 -22.28 -3.51 -1.62
CA LYS A 83 -21.76 -3.12 -0.31
C LYS A 83 -21.58 -4.35 0.57
N THR A 84 -20.37 -4.58 1.06
CA THR A 84 -20.04 -5.67 1.98
C THR A 84 -19.81 -5.09 3.38
N GLN A 85 -20.61 -5.51 4.34
CA GLN A 85 -20.38 -5.20 5.75
C GLN A 85 -19.32 -6.14 6.32
N ILE A 86 -18.43 -5.57 7.12
CA ILE A 86 -17.36 -6.27 7.82
C ILE A 86 -17.48 -5.90 9.30
N SER A 87 -17.42 -6.89 10.20
CA SER A 87 -17.34 -6.62 11.63
C SER A 87 -16.60 -7.73 12.39
N PHE A 88 -15.86 -7.29 13.40
CA PHE A 88 -15.19 -8.12 14.39
C PHE A 88 -15.75 -7.76 15.75
N LYS A 89 -16.19 -8.75 16.53
CA LYS A 89 -16.82 -8.52 17.83
C LYS A 89 -16.52 -9.66 18.79
N TRP A 90 -16.05 -9.34 19.99
CA TRP A 90 -16.00 -10.31 21.09
C TRP A 90 -17.40 -10.55 21.66
N GLU A 91 -17.72 -11.82 21.88
CA GLU A 91 -18.89 -12.23 22.66
C GLU A 91 -18.67 -11.90 24.14
N GLU A 92 -19.66 -11.30 24.80
CA GLU A 92 -19.62 -10.99 26.23
C GLU A 92 -19.72 -12.29 27.04
N GLY A 93 -18.81 -12.49 28.01
CA GLY A 93 -18.82 -13.63 28.94
C GLY A 93 -17.46 -14.34 29.09
N GLU A 94 -17.41 -15.33 29.99
CA GLU A 94 -16.17 -15.98 30.46
C GLU A 94 -15.34 -16.71 29.39
N LYS A 95 -15.95 -17.11 28.27
CA LYS A 95 -15.31 -17.93 27.22
C LYS A 95 -14.95 -17.16 25.95
N GLY A 96 -14.94 -15.81 26.03
CA GLY A 96 -14.64 -14.84 24.97
C GLY A 96 -14.42 -15.45 23.58
N LYS A 97 -15.48 -15.50 22.77
CA LYS A 97 -15.41 -15.95 21.37
C LYS A 97 -15.37 -14.75 20.44
N LEU A 98 -14.53 -14.80 19.41
CA LEU A 98 -14.48 -13.73 18.42
C LEU A 98 -15.41 -14.05 17.25
N TRP A 99 -16.44 -13.22 17.09
CA TRP A 99 -17.31 -13.22 15.93
C TRP A 99 -16.72 -12.37 14.81
N ILE A 100 -16.50 -12.99 13.66
CA ILE A 100 -16.10 -12.33 12.41
C ILE A 100 -17.26 -12.46 11.44
N HIS A 101 -17.85 -11.33 11.05
CA HIS A 101 -18.91 -11.25 10.05
C HIS A 101 -18.41 -10.47 8.83
N ILE A 102 -18.52 -11.09 7.65
CA ILE A 102 -18.21 -10.46 6.37
C ILE A 102 -19.29 -10.93 5.39
N THR A 103 -20.28 -10.08 5.10
CA THR A 103 -21.52 -10.52 4.44
C THR A 103 -21.26 -11.30 3.14
N PRO A 104 -21.86 -12.50 2.94
CA PRO A 104 -22.81 -13.22 3.81
C PRO A 104 -22.18 -14.26 4.76
N TYR A 105 -20.87 -14.22 4.99
CA TYR A 105 -20.10 -15.18 5.79
C TYR A 105 -20.04 -14.78 7.26
N SER A 106 -20.02 -15.77 8.15
CA SER A 106 -19.80 -15.57 9.57
C SER A 106 -19.01 -16.71 10.16
N LYS A 107 -17.95 -16.41 10.90
CA LYS A 107 -17.09 -17.38 11.57
C LYS A 107 -16.88 -16.96 13.00
N VAL A 108 -17.00 -17.94 13.89
CA VAL A 108 -16.61 -17.80 15.30
C VAL A 108 -15.23 -18.40 15.46
N LEU A 109 -14.30 -17.66 16.05
CA LEU A 109 -13.00 -18.18 16.47
C LEU A 109 -13.03 -18.44 17.98
N ASP A 110 -12.54 -19.61 18.37
CA ASP A 110 -12.19 -19.89 19.76
C ASP A 110 -10.90 -19.15 20.15
N TYR A 111 -10.52 -19.28 21.43
CA TYR A 111 -9.32 -18.65 21.95
C TYR A 111 -8.07 -19.00 21.12
N SER A 112 -7.80 -20.28 20.87
CA SER A 112 -6.62 -20.71 20.12
C SER A 112 -6.59 -20.14 18.71
N GLN A 113 -7.72 -20.18 18.00
CA GLN A 113 -7.84 -19.61 16.65
C GLN A 113 -7.67 -18.09 16.65
N SER A 114 -8.30 -17.39 17.59
CA SER A 114 -8.17 -15.94 17.71
C SER A 114 -6.75 -15.52 18.06
N LYS A 115 -6.04 -16.28 18.91
CA LYS A 115 -4.66 -15.98 19.29
C LYS A 115 -3.69 -16.20 18.15
N ILE A 116 -3.87 -17.26 17.36
CA ILE A 116 -3.10 -17.48 16.13
C ILE A 116 -3.35 -16.33 15.13
N MET A 117 -4.60 -15.89 14.98
CA MET A 117 -4.93 -14.75 14.11
C MET A 117 -4.28 -13.45 14.58
N GLU A 118 -4.29 -13.18 15.89
CA GLU A 118 -3.60 -12.03 16.50
C GLU A 118 -2.11 -12.06 16.18
N MET A 119 -1.41 -13.16 16.47
CA MET A 119 0.03 -13.28 16.26
C MET A 119 0.40 -13.18 14.77
N LEU A 120 -0.36 -13.85 13.90
CA LEU A 120 -0.15 -13.81 12.46
C LEU A 120 -0.36 -12.40 11.91
N LEU A 121 -1.44 -11.73 12.30
CA LEU A 121 -1.76 -10.41 11.78
C LEU A 121 -0.79 -9.34 12.31
N ALA A 122 -0.32 -9.46 13.55
CA ALA A 122 0.71 -8.60 14.12
C ALA A 122 2.03 -8.74 13.34
N HIS A 123 2.48 -9.98 13.13
CA HIS A 123 3.68 -10.27 12.34
C HIS A 123 3.58 -9.71 10.91
N ILE A 124 2.48 -9.97 10.20
CA ILE A 124 2.31 -9.46 8.83
C ILE A 124 2.25 -7.94 8.82
N LEU A 125 1.58 -7.31 9.80
CA LEU A 125 1.49 -5.86 9.88
C LEU A 125 2.88 -5.22 10.09
N GLU A 126 3.70 -5.76 10.98
CA GLU A 126 5.09 -5.31 11.18
C GLU A 126 5.90 -5.41 9.89
N GLU A 127 5.82 -6.56 9.19
CA GLU A 127 6.46 -6.73 7.89
C GLU A 127 5.94 -5.72 6.85
N LYS A 128 4.63 -5.43 6.81
CA LYS A 128 4.09 -4.43 5.87
C LYS A 128 4.59 -3.04 6.19
N ILE A 129 4.66 -2.68 7.47
CA ILE A 129 5.18 -1.40 7.90
C ILE A 129 6.64 -1.30 7.45
N GLU A 130 7.47 -2.32 7.73
CA GLU A 130 8.87 -2.34 7.32
C GLU A 130 9.03 -2.27 5.80
N PHE A 131 8.38 -3.15 5.03
CA PHE A 131 8.73 -3.33 3.62
C PHE A 131 7.82 -2.60 2.62
N ALA A 132 6.61 -2.24 3.00
CA ALA A 132 5.64 -1.58 2.11
C ALA A 132 5.52 -0.06 2.34
N THR A 133 6.17 0.47 3.39
CA THR A 133 6.13 1.92 3.69
C THR A 133 7.46 2.64 3.49
N ILE A 134 8.57 1.92 3.30
CA ILE A 134 9.85 2.53 2.92
C ILE A 134 9.72 3.06 1.49
N GLY A 135 9.92 4.37 1.33
CA GLY A 135 10.01 5.00 0.02
C GLY A 135 11.11 4.33 -0.80
N PHE A 136 10.79 3.90 -2.03
CA PHE A 136 11.73 3.22 -2.91
C PHE A 136 13.02 4.04 -3.08
N VAL A 137 14.11 3.62 -2.44
CA VAL A 137 15.45 3.96 -2.91
C VAL A 137 15.69 3.05 -4.12
N LYS A 138 15.48 3.59 -5.33
CA LYS A 138 15.97 2.93 -6.55
C LYS A 138 17.48 2.88 -6.48
N ILE A 139 18.05 1.75 -6.04
CA ILE A 139 19.45 1.45 -6.32
C ILE A 139 19.53 1.18 -7.81
N VAL A 140 19.98 2.18 -8.56
CA VAL A 140 20.38 2.02 -9.96
C VAL A 140 21.56 1.06 -9.94
N LYS A 141 21.33 -0.20 -10.35
CA LYS A 141 22.42 -1.12 -10.68
C LYS A 141 23.10 -0.64 -11.95
N ASN A 142 24.00 0.33 -11.82
CA ASN A 142 25.02 0.54 -12.83
C ASN A 142 25.99 -0.64 -12.73
N LYS A 143 26.14 -1.32 -13.86
CA LYS A 143 27.03 -2.45 -14.03
C LYS A 143 28.47 -1.94 -13.96
N GLU A 144 29.27 -2.58 -13.08
CA GLU A 144 30.74 -2.50 -12.94
C GLU A 144 31.31 -1.16 -12.44
N VAL A 145 31.84 -1.12 -11.20
CA VAL A 145 33.25 -1.36 -10.84
C VAL A 145 33.34 -1.61 -9.31
N SER A 146 34.20 -2.57 -8.94
CA SER A 146 34.57 -3.05 -7.61
C SER A 146 35.07 -1.99 -6.61
N ASN A 147 34.60 -2.00 -5.35
CA ASN A 147 35.28 -2.62 -4.21
C ASN A 147 34.49 -2.42 -2.89
N SER A 148 34.65 -3.40 -1.99
CA SER A 148 34.22 -3.56 -0.58
C SER A 148 34.11 -2.26 0.25
N LEU A 149 33.17 -2.04 1.19
CA LEU A 149 32.87 -2.74 2.45
C LEU A 149 31.57 -2.17 3.05
N VAL A 150 30.90 -2.94 3.92
CA VAL A 150 29.73 -2.53 4.70
C VAL A 150 30.20 -1.85 5.99
N ASP A 151 29.66 -0.67 6.32
CA ASP A 151 29.50 -0.26 7.72
C ASP A 151 28.22 0.59 7.89
N VAL A 152 27.46 0.26 8.92
CA VAL A 152 26.21 0.91 9.31
C VAL A 152 26.58 1.99 10.32
N GLY A 153 26.32 3.25 10.01
CA GLY A 153 26.51 4.34 10.96
C GLY A 153 25.88 5.64 10.48
N ASP A 154 25.00 6.18 11.31
CA ASP A 154 24.28 7.44 11.18
C ASP A 154 25.12 8.62 10.66
N ASN A 155 24.37 9.56 10.05
CA ASN A 155 24.72 10.93 9.63
C ASN A 155 25.08 11.12 8.15
N LEU A 156 24.07 11.35 7.31
CA LEU A 156 24.25 12.09 6.06
C LEU A 156 23.94 13.57 6.28
N LYS A 157 25.01 14.34 6.51
CA LYS A 157 25.08 15.75 6.12
C LYS A 157 24.99 15.80 4.59
N ILE A 158 23.91 16.35 4.05
CA ILE A 158 23.87 16.76 2.64
C ILE A 158 24.40 18.20 2.58
N VAL A 159 25.47 18.36 1.81
CA VAL A 159 26.15 19.63 1.53
C VAL A 159 25.18 20.56 0.83
N GLU A 160 24.90 21.70 1.45
CA GLU A 160 24.24 22.84 0.81
C GLU A 160 25.22 23.45 -0.20
N GLU A 161 24.86 23.43 -1.48
CA GLU A 161 25.46 24.33 -2.46
C GLU A 161 24.47 25.48 -2.68
N HIS A 162 24.66 26.55 -1.91
CA HIS A 162 24.01 27.83 -2.14
C HIS A 162 24.60 28.47 -3.40
N ILE A 163 23.81 28.61 -4.46
CA ILE A 163 24.06 29.62 -5.48
C ILE A 163 22.93 30.63 -5.43
N GLY A 164 23.25 31.78 -4.85
CA GLY A 164 22.33 32.89 -4.64
C GLY A 164 21.97 33.64 -5.92
N ALA A 165 20.66 33.89 -6.02
CA ALA A 165 20.01 35.16 -6.36
C ALA A 165 20.41 35.92 -7.64
N ASN A 166 19.41 36.09 -8.51
CA ASN A 166 19.02 37.42 -8.98
C ASN A 166 17.49 37.55 -9.04
N ALA A 167 17.04 38.78 -8.83
CA ALA A 167 15.76 39.14 -8.22
C ALA A 167 14.56 39.27 -9.18
N SER A 168 13.38 39.24 -8.54
CA SER A 168 12.15 40.04 -8.80
C SER A 168 10.91 39.23 -9.21
N GLY A 169 9.84 39.37 -8.42
CA GLY A 169 8.47 39.29 -8.94
C GLY A 169 7.60 38.08 -8.59
N ASN A 170 7.28 37.91 -7.31
CA ASN A 170 5.91 37.65 -6.85
C ASN A 170 5.12 36.42 -7.39
N LYS A 171 5.45 35.23 -6.88
CA LYS A 171 4.58 34.25 -6.20
C LYS A 171 5.47 33.06 -5.87
N ASN A 172 5.59 32.70 -4.60
CA ASN A 172 6.35 31.53 -4.14
C ASN A 172 5.72 30.23 -4.70
N SER A 173 6.00 29.91 -5.96
CA SER A 173 5.96 28.54 -6.47
C SER A 173 7.41 28.14 -6.64
N GLU A 174 7.94 27.41 -5.67
CA GLU A 174 9.23 26.75 -5.85
C GLU A 174 9.12 25.84 -7.10
N THR A 175 9.90 26.13 -8.13
CA THR A 175 9.96 25.34 -9.37
C THR A 175 11.29 24.59 -9.43
N ARG A 176 11.32 23.42 -10.06
CA ARG A 176 12.55 22.68 -10.34
C ARG A 176 12.68 22.39 -11.82
N ARG A 177 13.90 22.58 -12.30
CA ARG A 177 14.28 22.34 -13.70
C ARG A 177 14.52 20.86 -13.95
N LEU A 178 13.88 20.32 -14.98
CA LEU A 178 13.98 18.91 -15.40
C LEU A 178 14.29 18.82 -16.89
N LYS A 179 15.07 17.81 -17.28
CA LYS A 179 15.34 17.49 -18.68
C LYS A 179 14.43 16.36 -19.16
N GLY A 180 13.79 16.52 -20.30
CA GLY A 180 12.91 15.50 -20.86
C GLY A 180 12.54 15.75 -22.32
N GLU A 181 11.70 14.90 -22.89
CA GLU A 181 11.20 15.00 -24.27
C GLU A 181 9.66 15.02 -24.24
N ILE A 182 9.02 15.96 -24.94
CA ILE A 182 7.55 15.95 -25.07
C ILE A 182 7.12 14.76 -25.95
N LYS A 183 6.31 13.86 -25.39
CA LYS A 183 5.74 12.71 -26.12
C LYS A 183 4.27 12.85 -26.45
N GLY A 184 3.56 13.82 -25.86
CA GLY A 184 2.15 14.05 -26.13
C GLY A 184 1.66 15.36 -25.58
N ASP A 185 0.71 15.98 -26.28
CA ASP A 185 0.12 17.25 -25.88
C ASP A 185 -1.41 17.18 -25.92
N THR A 186 -2.05 17.75 -24.91
CA THR A 186 -3.51 17.90 -24.80
C THR A 186 -3.86 19.32 -24.39
N GLU A 187 -5.14 19.66 -24.40
CA GLU A 187 -5.62 21.00 -24.01
C GLU A 187 -5.22 21.36 -22.55
N LYS A 188 -5.08 20.38 -21.65
CA LYS A 188 -4.84 20.61 -20.22
C LYS A 188 -3.54 20.03 -19.66
N GLY A 189 -2.80 19.24 -20.42
CA GLY A 189 -1.58 18.61 -19.95
C GLY A 189 -0.62 18.20 -21.05
N ILE A 190 0.65 18.06 -20.68
CA ILE A 190 1.76 17.65 -21.53
C ILE A 190 2.34 16.35 -20.95
N LEU A 191 2.56 15.36 -21.82
CA LEU A 191 3.28 14.13 -21.49
C LEU A 191 4.76 14.35 -21.75
N ILE A 192 5.56 14.31 -20.68
CA ILE A 192 7.01 14.47 -20.78
C ILE A 192 7.65 13.12 -20.43
N LYS A 193 8.50 12.64 -21.33
CA LYS A 193 9.42 11.54 -21.09
C LYS A 193 10.69 12.09 -20.47
N LEU A 194 10.90 11.82 -19.20
CA LEU A 194 12.09 12.26 -18.49
C LEU A 194 13.31 11.47 -18.95
N THR A 195 14.52 12.00 -18.75
CA THR A 195 15.78 11.28 -19.05
C THR A 195 15.96 9.99 -18.26
N SER A 196 15.19 9.81 -17.18
CA SER A 196 15.07 8.55 -16.43
C SER A 196 14.32 7.45 -17.18
N GLY A 197 13.72 7.76 -18.35
CA GLY A 197 12.90 6.84 -19.15
C GLY A 197 11.42 6.78 -18.73
N GLU A 198 11.04 7.48 -17.66
CA GLU A 198 9.66 7.54 -17.17
C GLU A 198 8.84 8.59 -17.95
N GLU A 199 7.60 8.24 -18.29
CA GLU A 199 6.65 9.10 -19.00
C GLU A 199 5.56 9.55 -18.04
N GLN A 200 5.41 10.87 -17.88
CA GLN A 200 4.47 11.44 -16.92
C GLN A 200 3.70 12.61 -17.50
N TRP A 201 2.39 12.67 -17.20
CA TRP A 201 1.55 13.81 -17.52
C TRP A 201 1.71 14.91 -16.49
N PHE A 202 1.96 16.12 -16.99
CA PHE A 202 2.05 17.36 -16.22
C PHE A 202 0.94 18.32 -16.66
N PRO A 203 0.26 19.01 -15.74
CA PRO A 203 -0.62 20.12 -16.09
C PRO A 203 0.16 21.23 -16.79
N LYS A 204 -0.35 21.77 -17.91
CA LYS A 204 0.28 22.88 -18.63
C LYS A 204 0.53 24.10 -17.75
N SER A 205 -0.39 24.36 -16.83
CA SER A 205 -0.31 25.46 -15.87
C SER A 205 0.87 25.38 -14.90
N SER A 206 1.55 24.23 -14.84
CA SER A 206 2.67 23.96 -13.93
C SER A 206 4.00 23.77 -14.65
N VAL A 207 4.05 24.03 -15.95
CA VAL A 207 5.26 23.97 -16.78
C VAL A 207 5.47 25.38 -17.34
N HIS A 208 6.52 26.07 -16.88
CA HIS A 208 6.66 27.52 -17.10
C HIS A 208 7.61 27.90 -18.23
N THR A 209 8.65 27.10 -18.48
CA THR A 209 9.66 27.38 -19.51
C THR A 209 10.00 26.10 -20.25
N ILE A 210 10.14 26.18 -21.58
CA ILE A 210 10.62 25.10 -22.45
C ILE A 210 11.82 25.68 -23.21
N ASP A 211 13.03 25.25 -22.86
CA ASP A 211 14.21 25.55 -23.67
C ASP A 211 14.34 24.48 -24.76
N ASP A 212 14.64 24.85 -26.01
CA ASP A 212 14.54 23.90 -27.12
C ASP A 212 15.70 22.89 -27.18
N GLU A 213 16.92 23.22 -26.75
CA GLU A 213 18.02 22.24 -26.66
C GLU A 213 19.07 22.54 -25.57
N PRO A 214 19.33 21.61 -24.62
CA PRO A 214 18.53 20.41 -24.33
C PRO A 214 17.12 20.78 -23.84
N GLN A 215 16.11 19.96 -24.15
CA GLN A 215 14.73 20.24 -23.76
C GLN A 215 14.55 20.23 -22.23
N LEU A 216 14.51 21.44 -21.65
CA LEU A 216 14.47 21.70 -20.21
C LEU A 216 13.13 22.32 -19.84
N PHE A 217 12.55 21.84 -18.74
CA PHE A 217 11.25 22.24 -18.23
C PHE A 217 11.39 22.76 -16.80
N ASP A 218 10.93 23.98 -16.56
CA ASP A 218 10.73 24.50 -15.20
C ASP A 218 9.34 24.09 -14.71
N ILE A 219 9.29 23.10 -13.79
CA ILE A 219 8.03 22.51 -13.31
C ILE A 219 7.84 22.81 -11.82
N ASP A 220 6.62 23.15 -11.42
CA ASP A 220 6.27 23.39 -10.01
C ASP A 220 6.62 22.19 -9.10
N LEU A 221 7.30 22.44 -7.97
CA LEU A 221 7.66 21.41 -7.00
C LEU A 221 6.46 20.65 -6.45
N TRP A 222 5.28 21.26 -6.33
CA TRP A 222 4.09 20.56 -5.82
C TRP A 222 3.65 19.44 -6.77
N VAL A 223 3.79 19.62 -8.09
CA VAL A 223 3.49 18.57 -9.08
C VAL A 223 4.56 17.50 -9.03
N LEU A 224 5.82 17.90 -8.90
CA LEU A 224 6.94 16.97 -8.81
C LEU A 224 6.90 16.11 -7.54
N LYS A 225 6.54 16.70 -6.40
CA LYS A 225 6.30 16.00 -5.14
C LYS A 225 5.08 15.08 -5.24
N LYS A 226 3.98 15.56 -5.83
CA LYS A 226 2.77 14.76 -6.05
C LYS A 226 3.03 13.54 -6.94
N ASN A 227 3.85 13.71 -7.98
CA ASN A 227 4.21 12.65 -8.92
C ASN A 227 5.46 11.86 -8.47
N LYS A 228 6.03 12.15 -7.28
CA LYS A 228 7.22 11.52 -6.71
C LYS A 228 8.48 11.59 -7.60
N ILE A 229 8.57 12.61 -8.45
CA ILE A 229 9.74 12.87 -9.29
C ILE A 229 10.84 13.57 -8.47
N VAL A 230 10.43 14.30 -7.43
CA VAL A 230 11.30 15.04 -6.51
C VAL A 230 10.77 14.82 -5.09
N THR A 231 11.65 14.52 -4.15
CA THR A 231 11.34 14.48 -2.72
C THR A 231 11.35 15.89 -2.14
#